data_AF-A0A2D9U5G1-F1
#
_entry.id   AF-A0A2D9U5G1-F1
#
_cell.length_a   1.000
_cell.length_b   1.000
_cell.length_c   1.000
_cell.angle_alpha   90.00
_cell.angle_beta   90.00
_cell.angle_gamma   90.00
#
_symmetry.space_group_name_H-M   'P 1'
#
loop_
_entity.id
_entity.type
_entity.pdbx_description
1 polymer ?
#
loop_
_entity_poly.entity_id
_entity_poly.type
_entity_poly.pdbx_seq_one_letter_code
_entity_poly.pdbx_strand_id
1 'polypeptide(L)'
;MPLYKIKKTNIDRKGYGLCATKNIKKGTKIINYIGKIITKKQTEQSKKYDNAKPIYLFNLNNRYDLDGDYSFNTARLINHSCSNNCEYDGKGLKLWVTAIRDIEKGEEITCDYGFGYDEDFKQFPCNCGSNNCCGYIVRAESRWRINRKFSLGYQKNFRINK
;
A
#
# COMPACT_ATOMS: atom_id res chain seq x y z
N MET A 1 20.96 13.11 -3.78
CA MET A 1 19.61 13.07 -4.40
C MET A 1 18.65 12.30 -3.50
N PRO A 2 17.42 12.82 -3.28
CA PRO A 2 16.38 12.13 -2.52
C PRO A 2 16.02 10.79 -3.17
N LEU A 3 15.58 9.79 -2.42
CA LEU A 3 15.25 8.46 -2.99
C LEU A 3 14.08 8.51 -3.97
N TYR A 4 13.15 9.43 -3.77
CA TYR A 4 11.92 9.55 -4.55
C TYR A 4 11.62 11.01 -4.88
N LYS A 5 10.67 11.21 -5.81
CA LYS A 5 10.02 12.48 -6.10
C LYS A 5 8.53 12.24 -6.38
N ILE A 6 7.71 13.26 -6.11
CA ILE A 6 6.31 13.25 -6.49
C ILE A 6 6.21 13.40 -8.01
N LYS A 7 5.38 12.58 -8.64
CA LYS A 7 5.10 12.62 -10.07
C LYS A 7 3.63 12.35 -10.33
N LYS A 8 3.14 12.84 -11.47
CA LYS A 8 1.83 12.43 -11.98
C LYS A 8 1.89 10.96 -12.39
N THR A 9 0.96 10.13 -11.92
CA THR A 9 0.86 8.71 -12.25
C THR A 9 -0.59 8.32 -12.54
N ASN A 10 -0.80 7.14 -13.12
CA ASN A 10 -2.11 6.72 -13.62
C ASN A 10 -2.81 5.68 -12.74
N ILE A 11 -2.24 5.33 -11.59
CA ILE A 11 -2.79 4.26 -10.72
C ILE A 11 -4.02 4.73 -9.94
N ASP A 12 -3.94 5.90 -9.31
CA ASP A 12 -5.07 6.49 -8.60
C ASP A 12 -5.68 7.67 -9.36
N ARG A 13 -6.99 7.87 -9.19
CA ARG A 13 -7.77 8.93 -9.87
C ARG A 13 -7.30 10.34 -9.50
N LYS A 14 -6.66 10.52 -8.33
CA LYS A 14 -6.06 11.80 -7.92
C LYS A 14 -4.73 12.09 -8.64
N GLY A 15 -4.17 11.08 -9.30
CA GLY A 15 -3.17 11.25 -10.35
C GLY A 15 -1.74 11.49 -9.88
N TYR A 16 -1.38 11.25 -8.63
CA TYR A 16 0.00 11.41 -8.15
C TYR A 16 0.52 10.16 -7.44
N GLY A 17 1.83 9.96 -7.51
CA GLY A 17 2.56 8.89 -6.85
C GLY A 17 4.00 9.29 -6.51
N LEU A 18 4.70 8.43 -5.79
CA LEU A 18 6.14 8.58 -5.53
C LEU A 18 6.92 7.74 -6.53
N CYS A 19 7.83 8.35 -7.29
CA CYS A 19 8.70 7.62 -8.21
C CYS A 19 10.17 7.69 -7.77
N ALA A 20 10.89 6.59 -7.91
CA ALA A 20 12.30 6.51 -7.58
C ALA A 20 13.15 7.47 -8.44
N THR A 21 14.08 8.19 -7.84
CA THR A 21 14.99 9.10 -8.59
C THR A 21 16.31 8.43 -9.00
N LYS A 22 16.59 7.27 -8.42
CA LYS A 22 17.76 6.41 -8.62
C LYS A 22 17.36 4.96 -8.33
N ASN A 23 18.23 4.01 -8.69
CA ASN A 23 18.02 2.62 -8.29
C ASN A 23 18.01 2.50 -6.77
N ILE A 24 17.04 1.76 -6.22
CA ILE A 24 16.88 1.50 -4.78
C ILE A 24 17.03 0.00 -4.56
N LYS A 25 17.90 -0.39 -3.62
CA LYS A 25 18.13 -1.80 -3.31
C LYS A 25 17.05 -2.36 -2.40
N LYS A 26 16.73 -3.66 -2.56
CA LYS A 26 15.91 -4.41 -1.62
C LYS A 26 16.37 -4.16 -0.17
N GLY A 27 15.42 -4.02 0.74
CA GLY A 27 15.65 -3.74 2.17
C GLY A 27 15.86 -2.27 2.51
N THR A 28 15.95 -1.38 1.52
CA THR A 28 16.09 0.07 1.79
C THR A 28 14.80 0.61 2.40
N LYS A 29 14.91 1.29 3.55
CA LYS A 29 13.84 2.10 4.14
C LYS A 29 13.75 3.42 3.38
N ILE A 30 12.65 3.62 2.65
CA ILE A 30 12.49 4.73 1.69
C ILE A 30 11.93 5.97 2.38
N ILE A 31 10.86 5.81 3.14
CA ILE A 31 10.13 6.91 3.79
C ILE A 31 9.40 6.41 5.03
N ASN A 32 9.29 7.27 6.05
CA ASN A 32 8.38 7.03 7.17
C ASN A 32 6.93 7.31 6.74
N TYR A 33 6.04 6.41 7.13
CA TYR A 33 4.62 6.71 7.13
C TYR A 33 4.28 7.38 8.47
N ILE A 34 4.01 8.69 8.43
CA ILE A 34 3.84 9.52 9.62
C ILE A 34 2.41 10.03 9.74
N GLY A 35 2.02 10.41 10.95
CA GLY A 35 0.66 10.81 11.22
C GLY A 35 0.42 11.07 12.70
N LYS A 36 -0.85 11.20 13.08
CA LYS A 36 -1.24 11.24 14.50
C LYS A 36 -1.54 9.84 14.99
N ILE A 37 -1.01 9.52 16.17
CA ILE A 37 -1.38 8.29 16.87
C ILE A 37 -2.69 8.56 17.61
N ILE A 38 -3.68 7.74 17.34
CA ILE A 38 -5.02 7.83 17.94
C ILE A 38 -5.39 6.48 18.56
N THR A 39 -6.30 6.50 19.52
CA THR A 39 -6.83 5.27 20.13
C THR A 39 -7.83 4.59 19.21
N LYS A 40 -7.99 3.26 19.36
CA LYS A 40 -9.04 2.50 18.67
C LYS A 40 -10.44 3.08 18.84
N LYS A 41 -10.76 3.52 20.06
CA LYS A 41 -12.02 4.20 20.38
C LYS A 41 -12.22 5.48 19.55
N GLN A 42 -11.17 6.28 19.36
CA GLN A 42 -11.24 7.47 18.50
C GLN A 42 -11.45 7.12 17.03
N THR A 43 -10.89 6.01 16.56
CA THR A 43 -11.17 5.49 15.22
C THR A 43 -12.64 5.10 15.08
N GLU A 44 -13.12 4.21 15.96
CA GLU A 44 -14.48 3.63 15.91
C GLU A 44 -15.59 4.68 16.05
N GLN A 45 -15.36 5.74 16.83
CA GLN A 45 -16.35 6.80 17.07
C GLN A 45 -16.33 7.91 16.01
N SER A 46 -15.38 7.87 15.06
CA SER A 46 -15.17 8.95 14.10
C SER A 46 -15.75 8.65 12.73
N LYS A 47 -16.65 9.52 12.25
CA LYS A 47 -17.16 9.52 10.86
C LYS A 47 -16.09 9.81 9.79
N LYS A 48 -14.85 10.05 10.19
CA LYS A 48 -13.71 10.24 9.26
C LYS A 48 -13.30 8.90 8.62
N TYR A 49 -13.36 7.80 9.37
CA TYR A 49 -12.78 6.51 8.98
C TYR A 49 -13.83 5.54 8.44
N ASP A 50 -14.92 6.07 7.90
CA ASP A 50 -15.93 5.32 7.17
C ASP A 50 -15.36 4.87 5.81
N ASN A 51 -15.70 3.65 5.38
CA ASN A 51 -15.23 3.00 4.15
C ASN A 51 -15.54 3.81 2.88
N ALA A 52 -16.49 4.74 2.95
CA ALA A 52 -16.79 5.68 1.87
C ALA A 52 -15.66 6.70 1.56
N LYS A 53 -14.61 6.77 2.40
CA LYS A 53 -13.50 7.73 2.25
C LYS A 53 -12.16 7.01 2.08
N PRO A 54 -11.16 7.62 1.40
CA PRO A 54 -9.80 7.09 1.40
C PRO A 54 -9.28 6.89 2.81
N ILE A 55 -8.96 5.65 3.17
CA ILE A 55 -8.51 5.27 4.51
C ILE A 55 -6.98 5.32 4.55
N TYR A 56 -6.43 6.29 5.29
CA TYR A 56 -4.99 6.42 5.55
C TYR A 56 -4.60 5.89 6.93
N LEU A 57 -5.38 4.94 7.44
CA LEU A 57 -5.30 4.41 8.79
C LEU A 57 -4.44 3.14 8.83
N PHE A 58 -3.48 3.10 9.74
CA PHE A 58 -2.70 1.90 10.02
C PHE A 58 -2.94 1.39 11.43
N ASN A 59 -3.25 0.10 11.55
CA ASN A 59 -3.25 -0.58 12.83
C ASN A 59 -1.80 -0.71 13.33
N LEU A 60 -1.48 -0.05 14.46
CA LEU A 60 -0.18 -0.19 15.09
C LEU A 60 -0.17 -1.34 16.11
N ASN A 61 -1.27 -1.47 16.87
CA ASN A 61 -1.52 -2.54 17.83
C ASN A 61 -2.99 -2.52 18.29
N ASN A 62 -3.31 -3.34 19.29
CA ASN A 62 -4.66 -3.48 19.85
C ASN A 62 -5.19 -2.21 20.55
N ARG A 63 -4.36 -1.18 20.79
CA ARG A 63 -4.76 0.05 21.47
C ARG A 63 -4.72 1.27 20.55
N TYR A 64 -3.81 1.29 19.59
CA TYR A 64 -3.49 2.48 18.80
C TYR A 64 -3.54 2.24 17.29
N ASP A 65 -4.00 3.27 16.60
CA ASP A 65 -3.91 3.45 15.16
C ASP A 65 -3.04 4.65 14.82
N LEU A 66 -2.50 4.68 13.60
CA LEU A 66 -1.85 5.83 13.01
C LEU A 66 -2.75 6.39 11.90
N ASP A 67 -3.24 7.61 12.11
CA ASP A 67 -3.95 8.40 11.11
C ASP A 67 -2.95 9.16 10.24
N GLY A 68 -2.76 8.72 9.00
CA GLY A 68 -1.82 9.31 8.04
C GLY A 68 -2.41 10.37 7.12
N ASP A 69 -3.67 10.79 7.31
CA ASP A 69 -4.36 11.74 6.43
C ASP A 69 -3.96 13.20 6.71
N TYR A 70 -2.67 13.49 6.53
CA TYR A 70 -2.09 14.81 6.74
C TYR A 70 -1.18 15.20 5.58
N SER A 71 -1.17 16.49 5.22
CA SER A 71 -0.36 17.01 4.12
C SER A 71 1.14 16.82 4.34
N PHE A 72 1.61 16.78 5.59
CA PHE A 72 3.01 16.50 5.92
C PHE A 72 3.40 15.03 5.70
N ASN A 73 2.44 14.11 5.60
CA ASN A 73 2.68 12.70 5.33
C ASN A 73 2.78 12.44 3.83
N THR A 74 3.95 12.70 3.24
CA THR A 74 4.18 12.42 1.81
C THR A 74 3.97 10.94 1.45
N ALA A 75 4.16 10.02 2.41
CA ALA A 75 3.95 8.58 2.18
C ALA A 75 2.49 8.23 1.84
N ARG A 76 1.53 9.11 2.15
CA ARG A 76 0.12 8.94 1.78
C ARG A 76 -0.13 8.95 0.27
N LEU A 77 0.85 9.41 -0.53
CA LEU A 77 0.78 9.41 -1.99
C LEU A 77 1.23 8.07 -2.60
N ILE A 78 1.67 7.09 -1.79
CA ILE A 78 2.05 5.78 -2.30
C ILE A 78 0.80 5.03 -2.73
N ASN A 79 0.79 4.61 -3.99
CA ASN A 79 -0.34 3.93 -4.59
C ASN A 79 -0.35 2.42 -4.32
N HIS A 80 -1.54 1.84 -4.43
CA HIS A 80 -1.70 0.39 -4.38
C HIS A 80 -1.17 -0.29 -5.65
N SER A 81 -0.51 -1.43 -5.51
CA SER A 81 -0.32 -2.36 -6.62
C SER A 81 -0.49 -3.81 -6.18
N CYS A 82 -1.17 -4.61 -7.02
CA CYS A 82 -1.23 -6.05 -6.82
C CYS A 82 0.14 -6.75 -7.02
N SER A 83 1.06 -6.09 -7.72
CA SER A 83 2.47 -6.48 -7.87
C SER A 83 3.39 -5.39 -7.31
N ASN A 84 3.17 -5.04 -6.04
CA ASN A 84 3.90 -4.00 -5.33
C ASN A 84 5.41 -4.27 -5.24
N ASN A 85 6.19 -3.20 -5.03
CA ASN A 85 7.65 -3.24 -4.88
C ASN A 85 8.14 -2.81 -3.49
N CYS A 86 7.23 -2.33 -2.64
CA CYS A 86 7.48 -2.00 -1.25
C CYS A 86 6.45 -2.62 -0.32
N GLU A 87 6.80 -2.71 0.96
CA GLU A 87 5.90 -3.12 2.05
C GLU A 87 5.94 -2.10 3.19
N TYR A 88 4.95 -2.19 4.08
CA TYR A 88 4.94 -1.44 5.33
C TYR A 88 5.59 -2.28 6.44
N ASP A 89 6.73 -1.82 6.96
CA ASP A 89 7.49 -2.43 8.05
C ASP A 89 7.29 -1.63 9.34
N GLY A 90 6.59 -2.22 10.30
CA GLY A 90 6.27 -1.62 11.60
C GLY A 90 7.23 -2.06 12.71
N LYS A 91 7.81 -1.11 13.45
CA LYS A 91 8.53 -1.38 14.70
C LYS A 91 8.07 -0.42 15.80
N GLY A 92 7.35 -0.96 16.79
CA GLY A 92 6.74 -0.16 17.84
C GLY A 92 5.66 0.77 17.26
N LEU A 93 5.81 2.09 17.46
CA LEU A 93 4.89 3.10 16.94
C LEU A 93 5.37 3.73 15.61
N LYS A 94 6.43 3.18 15.01
CA LYS A 94 7.00 3.68 13.75
C LYS A 94 6.64 2.74 12.61
N LEU A 95 6.22 3.31 11.48
CA LEU A 95 5.91 2.59 10.26
C LEU A 95 6.81 3.10 9.12
N TRP A 96 7.51 2.19 8.48
CA TRP A 96 8.39 2.48 7.35
C TRP A 96 7.85 1.87 6.08
N VAL A 97 8.09 2.53 4.95
CA VAL A 97 7.96 1.91 3.64
C VAL A 97 9.33 1.39 3.23
N THR A 98 9.42 0.08 3.03
CA THR A 98 10.67 -0.63 2.76
C THR A 98 10.59 -1.35 1.42
N ALA A 99 11.65 -1.29 0.62
CA ALA A 99 11.72 -2.00 -0.66
C ALA A 99 11.80 -3.52 -0.46
N ILE A 100 10.92 -4.29 -1.11
CA ILE A 100 10.92 -5.77 -1.05
C ILE A 100 11.67 -6.43 -2.22
N ARG A 101 12.04 -5.64 -3.21
CA ARG A 101 12.95 -5.98 -4.31
C ARG A 101 13.75 -4.75 -4.73
N ASP A 102 14.69 -4.92 -5.65
CA ASP A 102 15.32 -3.79 -6.32
C ASP A 102 14.27 -3.00 -7.13
N ILE A 103 14.37 -1.67 -7.06
CA ILE A 103 13.48 -0.70 -7.73
C ILE A 103 14.34 0.13 -8.67
N GLU A 104 13.93 0.19 -9.93
CA GLU A 104 14.69 0.93 -10.94
C GLU A 104 14.41 2.44 -10.88
N LYS A 105 15.37 3.25 -11.30
CA LYS A 105 15.18 4.69 -11.47
C LYS A 105 13.95 4.95 -12.36
N GLY A 106 13.03 5.76 -11.85
CA GLY A 106 11.81 6.15 -12.56
C GLY A 106 10.60 5.28 -12.25
N GLU A 107 10.80 4.10 -11.67
CA GLU A 107 9.71 3.21 -11.25
C GLU A 107 8.87 3.85 -10.13
N GLU A 108 7.56 3.63 -10.14
CA GLU A 108 6.66 4.07 -9.08
C GLU A 108 6.77 3.16 -7.86
N ILE A 109 6.93 3.78 -6.68
CA ILE A 109 6.93 3.12 -5.39
C ILE A 109 5.48 2.80 -5.05
N THR A 110 5.19 1.50 -4.87
CA THR A 110 3.84 1.00 -4.62
C THR A 110 3.85 -0.02 -3.48
N CYS A 111 2.74 -0.05 -2.73
CA CYS A 111 2.53 -1.00 -1.63
C CYS A 111 1.25 -1.81 -1.84
N ASP A 112 1.13 -2.93 -1.14
CA ASP A 112 -0.20 -3.50 -0.87
C ASP A 112 -0.85 -2.66 0.24
N TYR A 113 -2.11 -2.25 0.06
CA TYR A 113 -2.82 -1.45 1.07
C TYR A 113 -3.34 -2.31 2.22
N GLY A 114 -3.35 -3.64 2.07
CA GLY A 114 -3.73 -4.53 3.16
C GLY A 114 -5.24 -4.60 3.41
N PHE A 115 -6.07 -4.10 2.50
CA PHE A 115 -7.53 -4.08 2.65
C PHE A 115 -8.10 -5.50 2.76
N GLY A 116 -9.09 -5.65 3.64
CA GLY A 116 -9.76 -6.91 3.90
C GLY A 116 -10.56 -7.42 2.69
N TYR A 117 -10.89 -8.70 2.73
CA TYR A 117 -11.96 -9.25 1.90
C TYR A 117 -13.22 -9.33 2.78
N ASP A 118 -13.99 -8.26 2.78
CA ASP A 118 -15.28 -8.11 3.49
C ASP A 118 -16.42 -7.91 2.48
N GLU A 119 -17.62 -7.57 2.94
CA GLU A 119 -18.78 -7.33 2.06
C GLU A 119 -18.62 -6.09 1.16
N ASP A 120 -17.78 -5.14 1.57
CA ASP A 120 -17.56 -3.86 0.92
C ASP A 120 -16.38 -3.85 -0.06
N PHE A 121 -15.62 -4.95 -0.19
CA PHE A 121 -14.41 -4.99 -1.01
C PHE A 121 -14.61 -4.50 -2.46
N LYS A 122 -15.82 -4.67 -3.02
CA LYS A 122 -16.17 -4.23 -4.38
C LYS A 122 -16.21 -2.71 -4.52
N GLN A 123 -16.32 -1.96 -3.43
CA GLN A 123 -16.26 -0.50 -3.43
C GLN A 123 -14.84 0.03 -3.76
N PHE A 124 -13.82 -0.83 -3.70
CA PHE A 124 -12.41 -0.47 -3.92
C PHE A 124 -11.84 -1.09 -5.20
N PRO A 125 -12.20 -0.60 -6.41
CA PRO A 125 -11.64 -1.09 -7.65
C PRO A 125 -10.14 -0.76 -7.75
N CYS A 126 -9.37 -1.71 -8.28
CA CYS A 126 -7.93 -1.56 -8.45
C CYS A 126 -7.57 -1.22 -9.91
N ASN A 127 -6.86 -0.10 -10.08
CA ASN A 127 -6.37 0.37 -11.39
C ASN A 127 -4.83 0.32 -11.50
N CYS A 128 -4.18 -0.56 -10.75
CA CYS A 128 -2.71 -0.61 -10.69
C CYS A 128 -2.00 -1.00 -12.00
N GLY A 129 -2.74 -1.49 -13.00
CA GLY A 129 -2.20 -1.88 -14.31
C GLY A 129 -1.30 -3.13 -14.31
N SER A 130 -1.10 -3.80 -13.17
CA SER A 130 -0.26 -4.99 -13.12
C SER A 130 -0.91 -6.20 -13.79
N ASN A 131 -0.10 -7.06 -14.42
CA ASN A 131 -0.57 -8.30 -15.07
C ASN A 131 -1.27 -9.28 -14.08
N ASN A 132 -0.93 -9.19 -12.80
CA ASN A 132 -1.54 -9.99 -11.73
C ASN A 132 -2.60 -9.22 -10.93
N CYS A 133 -3.17 -8.15 -11.51
CA CYS A 133 -4.25 -7.41 -10.89
C CYS A 133 -5.49 -8.30 -10.72
N CYS A 134 -6.06 -8.30 -9.51
CA CYS A 134 -7.30 -9.05 -9.21
C CYS A 134 -8.57 -8.21 -9.38
N GLY A 135 -8.45 -6.96 -9.85
CA GLY A 135 -9.57 -6.04 -10.12
C GLY A 135 -10.01 -5.21 -8.92
N TYR A 136 -9.64 -5.59 -7.70
CA TYR A 136 -10.00 -4.90 -6.46
C TYR A 136 -8.78 -4.72 -5.55
N ILE A 137 -8.81 -3.70 -4.69
CA ILE A 137 -7.79 -3.47 -3.67
C ILE A 137 -8.09 -4.42 -2.52
N VAL A 138 -7.42 -5.57 -2.53
CA VAL A 138 -7.51 -6.60 -1.50
C VAL A 138 -6.10 -7.11 -1.19
N ARG A 139 -5.82 -7.32 0.10
CA ARG A 139 -4.52 -7.85 0.56
C ARG A 139 -4.15 -9.15 -0.13
N ALA A 140 -2.88 -9.32 -0.46
CA ALA A 140 -2.35 -10.45 -1.22
C ALA A 140 -2.84 -11.82 -0.73
N GLU A 141 -2.91 -12.02 0.59
CA GLU A 141 -3.30 -13.28 1.24
C GLU A 141 -4.77 -13.65 1.03
N SER A 142 -5.60 -12.70 0.57
CA SER A 142 -7.05 -12.91 0.38
C SER A 142 -7.48 -12.87 -1.09
N ARG A 143 -6.59 -12.53 -2.03
CA ARG A 143 -6.93 -12.43 -3.47
C ARG A 143 -7.40 -13.74 -4.09
N TRP A 144 -7.00 -14.88 -3.53
CA TRP A 144 -7.48 -16.20 -3.95
C TRP A 144 -8.99 -16.39 -3.79
N ARG A 145 -9.62 -15.63 -2.88
CA ARG A 145 -11.07 -15.62 -2.66
C ARG A 145 -11.83 -14.94 -3.80
N ILE A 146 -11.18 -14.00 -4.50
CA ILE A 146 -11.72 -13.40 -5.73
C ILE A 146 -11.60 -14.39 -6.88
N ASN A 147 -10.42 -14.99 -7.05
CA ASN A 147 -10.19 -16.04 -8.03
C ASN A 147 -8.99 -16.91 -7.61
N ARG A 148 -9.14 -18.24 -7.66
CA ARG A 148 -8.11 -19.21 -7.22
C ARG A 148 -6.76 -19.01 -7.93
N LYS A 149 -6.72 -18.47 -9.15
CA LYS A 149 -5.47 -18.17 -9.88
C LYS A 149 -4.56 -17.17 -9.15
N PHE A 150 -5.10 -16.39 -8.22
CA PHE A 150 -4.34 -15.44 -7.40
C PHE A 150 -3.82 -16.04 -6.09
N SER A 151 -3.94 -17.36 -5.89
CA SER A 151 -3.29 -18.04 -4.78
C SER A 151 -1.78 -17.79 -4.78
N LEU A 152 -1.22 -17.43 -3.62
CA LEU A 152 0.21 -17.19 -3.45
C LEU A 152 1.05 -18.42 -3.85
N GLY A 153 0.52 -19.63 -3.65
CA GLY A 153 1.16 -20.87 -4.11
C GLY A 153 1.22 -20.99 -5.64
N TYR A 154 0.17 -20.56 -6.34
CA TYR A 154 0.11 -20.56 -7.80
C TYR A 154 1.04 -19.50 -8.43
N GLN A 155 1.18 -18.33 -7.78
CA GLN A 155 2.04 -17.25 -8.26
C GLN A 155 3.54 -17.56 -8.12
N LYS A 156 3.96 -18.34 -7.12
CA LYS A 156 5.35 -18.82 -7.01
C LYS A 156 5.72 -19.74 -8.17
N ASN A 157 4.82 -20.63 -8.58
CA ASN A 157 5.08 -21.57 -9.68
C ASN A 157 5.23 -20.88 -11.05
N PHE A 158 4.54 -19.76 -11.29
CA PHE A 158 4.73 -18.96 -12.51
C PHE A 158 6.03 -18.14 -12.52
N ARG A 159 6.57 -17.77 -11.35
CA ARG A 159 7.85 -17.03 -11.25
C ARG A 159 9.08 -17.93 -11.37
N ILE A 160 8.94 -19.23 -11.11
CA ILE A 160 10.04 -20.21 -11.23
C ILE A 160 10.18 -20.69 -12.69
N ASN A 161 9.13 -20.60 -13.50
CA ASN A 161 9.11 -21.06 -14.90
C ASN A 161 9.40 -19.95 -15.93
N LYS A 162 10.22 -18.94 -15.58
CA LYS A 162 10.66 -17.89 -16.49
C LYS A 162 12.15 -17.63 -16.36
#